data_AF-A0A6N6MZ62-F1
#
_entry.id   AF-A0A6N6MZ62-F1
#
_cell.length_a   1.000
_cell.length_b   1.000
_cell.length_c   1.000
_cell.angle_alpha   90.00
_cell.angle_beta   90.00
_cell.angle_gamma   90.00
#
_symmetry.space_group_name_H-M   'P 1'
#
loop_
_entity.id
_entity.type
_entity.pdbx_description
1 polymer ?
#
loop_
_entity_poly.entity_id
_entity_poly.type
_entity_poly.pdbx_seq_one_letter_code
_entity_poly.pdbx_strand_id
1 'polypeptide(L)'
;MRTLSWILSLLIHAAAAVVLVSAVGSFEPEDLSIIDVELTEVEPEPAPMPMPAPVPAPVASMPAPSKDPLQARKPGLPADKTVVLTRKPPPLLPTVSDSAPAPAEIVEPEPGVKDISPTPAPTFSDESEEGVHHIQMDAVAHRGAEARFGRMMFADYYSYSPDEFAGQFRVEGGRVVTIIDARNTAYGRFLIYDSYRGELRRLKKFNKYIYTIGPSLDKDEPVTGSVTFLAKDDRIERFIYLPDGEKGLFPSKIHFREEKVRVATGKAEVDGIVTLPPTKGTYPGVVLLHGSECIPPALVQGAVRALGMHGTVLMAFSPQGCGQEGVKRAPDAAGDAVKVLENLRKHPEVGNSLSGYLGVGEGCAEAVRATLLPGSNPDFLICLPEARGAAPDLKQVARLGVPSLWIVPSGRAWRSFRSGLETLRDKRGKPVTVVVDDLKKAPSVVPGNKGDVETGEAGSLVQAVSAGHASLAASWIAGLKAR
;
A
#
# COMPACT_ATOMS: atom_id res chain seq x y z
N MET A 1 -12.74 -18.27 58.34
CA MET A 1 -11.90 -19.00 57.37
C MET A 1 -11.80 -18.30 56.01
N ARG A 2 -12.90 -17.87 55.36
CA ARG A 2 -12.83 -17.17 54.05
C ARG A 2 -12.02 -15.86 54.05
N THR A 3 -12.13 -15.06 55.12
CA THR A 3 -11.36 -13.82 55.29
C THR A 3 -9.86 -14.07 55.41
N LEU A 4 -9.46 -15.13 56.10
CA LEU A 4 -8.06 -15.52 56.28
C LEU A 4 -7.43 -15.98 54.96
N SER A 5 -8.20 -16.71 54.14
CA SER A 5 -7.78 -17.14 52.80
C SER A 5 -7.57 -15.95 51.85
N TRP A 6 -8.44 -14.93 51.90
CA TRP A 6 -8.28 -13.70 51.13
C TRP A 6 -7.03 -12.91 51.52
N ILE A 7 -6.80 -12.72 52.83
CA ILE A 7 -5.62 -12.00 53.33
C ILE A 7 -4.33 -12.73 52.93
N LEU A 8 -4.31 -14.07 53.05
CA LEU A 8 -3.16 -14.87 52.68
C LEU A 8 -2.87 -14.79 51.17
N SER A 9 -3.89 -14.84 50.32
CA SER A 9 -3.73 -14.67 48.87
C SER A 9 -3.13 -13.32 48.51
N LEU A 10 -3.63 -12.24 49.14
CA LEU A 10 -3.15 -10.89 48.89
C LEU A 10 -1.68 -10.71 49.31
N LEU A 11 -1.29 -11.31 50.44
CA LEU A 11 0.11 -11.33 50.89
C LEU A 11 1.03 -12.12 49.97
N ILE A 12 0.59 -13.26 49.43
CA ILE A 12 1.37 -14.06 48.48
C ILE A 12 1.61 -13.28 47.18
N HIS A 13 0.60 -12.60 46.64
CA HIS A 13 0.76 -11.80 45.43
C HIS A 13 1.66 -10.59 45.66
N ALA A 14 1.55 -9.93 46.82
CA ALA A 14 2.44 -8.82 47.19
C ALA A 14 3.89 -9.29 47.31
N ALA A 15 4.14 -10.45 47.95
CA ALA A 15 5.47 -11.04 48.05
C ALA A 15 6.05 -11.42 46.67
N ALA A 16 5.23 -12.04 45.80
CA ALA A 16 5.64 -12.38 44.44
C ALA A 16 6.01 -11.13 43.61
N ALA A 17 5.23 -10.05 43.73
CA ALA A 17 5.53 -8.79 43.06
C ALA A 17 6.84 -8.16 43.58
N VAL A 18 7.10 -8.19 44.89
CA VAL A 18 8.36 -7.70 45.46
C VAL A 18 9.55 -8.51 44.96
N VAL A 19 9.45 -9.85 44.91
CA VAL A 19 10.50 -10.72 44.37
C VAL A 19 10.75 -10.42 42.89
N LEU A 20 9.71 -10.24 42.08
CA LEU A 20 9.86 -9.89 40.66
C LEU A 20 10.54 -8.53 40.48
N VAL A 21 10.13 -7.51 41.23
CA VAL A 21 10.73 -6.17 41.14
C VAL A 21 12.19 -6.17 41.61
N SER A 22 12.53 -6.96 42.63
CA SER A 22 13.91 -7.07 43.11
C SER A 22 14.78 -7.97 42.23
N ALA A 23 14.22 -8.97 41.54
CA ALA A 23 14.93 -9.77 40.52
C ALA A 23 15.21 -8.99 39.22
N VAL A 24 14.45 -7.92 38.94
CA VAL A 24 14.74 -6.96 37.86
C VAL A 24 15.80 -5.92 38.30
N GLY A 25 16.28 -6.01 39.54
CA GLY A 25 17.36 -5.19 40.06
C GLY A 25 18.68 -5.42 39.32
N SER A 26 19.11 -4.38 38.61
CA SER A 26 20.49 -4.11 38.19
C SER A 26 21.20 -5.27 37.49
N PHE A 27 20.78 -5.56 36.25
CA PHE A 27 21.80 -5.88 35.27
C PHE A 27 22.67 -4.63 35.13
N GLU A 28 23.77 -4.57 35.88
CA GLU A 28 24.88 -3.74 35.46
C GLU A 28 25.16 -4.14 34.01
N PRO A 29 25.28 -3.17 33.08
CA PRO A 29 25.71 -3.48 31.74
C PRO A 29 27.13 -4.00 31.89
N GLU A 30 27.28 -5.33 32.01
CA GLU A 30 28.56 -5.98 31.81
C GLU A 30 29.05 -5.48 30.46
N ASP A 31 30.23 -4.87 30.53
CA ASP A 31 31.02 -4.35 29.45
C ASP A 31 30.92 -5.33 28.27
N LEU A 32 30.00 -5.04 27.34
CA LEU A 32 29.94 -5.71 26.06
C LEU A 32 31.19 -5.22 25.33
N SER A 33 32.33 -5.81 25.69
CA SER A 33 33.54 -5.77 24.90
C SER A 33 33.12 -6.31 23.55
N ILE A 34 32.86 -5.37 22.65
CA ILE A 34 32.66 -5.62 21.24
C ILE A 34 33.77 -6.60 20.87
N ILE A 35 33.37 -7.81 20.47
CA ILE A 35 34.30 -8.75 19.86
C ILE A 35 34.69 -8.05 18.56
N ASP A 36 35.78 -7.28 18.60
CA ASP A 36 36.48 -6.85 17.41
C ASP A 36 37.00 -8.12 16.75
N VAL A 37 36.18 -8.65 15.85
CA VAL A 37 36.60 -9.65 14.89
C VAL A 37 37.55 -8.93 13.96
N GLU A 38 38.83 -8.94 14.31
CA GLU A 38 39.92 -8.51 13.46
C GLU A 38 39.93 -9.45 12.24
N LEU A 39 39.24 -9.02 11.18
CA LEU A 39 39.27 -9.66 9.88
C LEU A 39 40.69 -9.48 9.35
N THR A 40 41.57 -10.45 9.60
CA THR A 40 42.84 -10.57 8.90
C THR A 40 42.55 -10.60 7.41
N GLU A 41 42.83 -9.48 6.75
CA GLU A 41 42.79 -9.34 5.29
C GLU A 41 43.83 -10.31 4.73
N VAL A 42 43.36 -11.44 4.21
CA VAL A 42 44.21 -12.40 3.52
C VAL A 42 44.66 -11.71 2.23
N GLU A 43 45.92 -11.27 2.21
CA GLU A 43 46.57 -10.70 1.04
C GLU A 43 46.43 -11.70 -0.13
N PRO A 44 45.66 -11.36 -1.18
CA PRO A 44 45.43 -12.30 -2.26
C PRO A 44 46.74 -12.56 -2.98
N GLU A 45 47.10 -13.85 -3.09
CA GLU A 45 48.22 -14.29 -3.93
C GLU A 45 48.10 -13.63 -5.32
N PRO A 46 49.19 -13.03 -5.84
CA PRO A 46 49.15 -12.32 -7.11
C PRO A 46 48.78 -13.31 -8.22
N ALA A 47 47.57 -13.16 -8.74
CA ALA A 47 47.12 -13.90 -9.90
C ALA A 47 48.12 -13.68 -11.05
N PRO A 48 48.52 -14.73 -11.77
CA PRO A 48 49.42 -14.61 -12.91
C PRO A 48 48.83 -13.62 -13.91
N MET A 49 49.62 -12.59 -14.26
CA MET A 49 49.20 -11.52 -15.16
C MET A 49 48.70 -12.13 -16.49
N PRO A 50 47.43 -11.92 -16.86
CA PRO A 50 46.96 -12.30 -18.19
C PRO A 50 47.74 -11.49 -19.22
N MET A 51 48.27 -12.18 -20.24
CA MET A 51 48.91 -11.54 -21.38
C MET A 51 47.97 -10.47 -21.96
N PRO A 52 48.50 -9.29 -22.35
CA PRO A 52 47.68 -8.22 -22.89
C PRO A 52 46.98 -8.71 -24.15
N ALA A 53 45.65 -8.83 -24.07
CA ALA A 53 44.82 -9.03 -25.24
C ALA A 53 44.99 -7.82 -26.17
N PRO A 54 45.06 -8.04 -27.50
CA PRO A 54 45.17 -6.95 -28.46
C PRO A 54 43.98 -5.99 -28.30
N VAL A 55 44.31 -4.69 -28.18
CA VAL A 55 43.33 -3.60 -28.05
C VAL A 55 42.36 -3.68 -29.23
N PRO A 56 41.07 -3.99 -29.02
CA PRO A 56 40.11 -3.94 -30.10
C PRO A 56 39.97 -2.50 -30.58
N ALA A 57 39.97 -2.32 -31.91
CA ALA A 57 39.75 -1.05 -32.55
C ALA A 57 38.48 -0.36 -31.99
N PRO A 58 38.45 0.98 -31.91
CA PRO A 58 37.30 1.71 -31.40
C PRO A 58 36.08 1.41 -32.26
N VAL A 59 35.21 0.54 -31.75
CA VAL A 59 33.89 0.32 -32.34
C VAL A 59 33.13 1.61 -32.11
N ALA A 60 32.81 2.31 -33.20
CA ALA A 60 31.94 3.48 -33.18
C ALA A 60 30.72 3.16 -32.32
N SER A 61 30.60 3.86 -31.20
CA SER A 61 29.50 3.73 -30.26
C SER A 61 28.21 4.08 -30.98
N MET A 62 27.52 3.06 -31.48
CA MET A 62 26.14 3.21 -31.92
C MET A 62 25.33 3.72 -30.74
N PRO A 63 24.52 4.78 -30.91
CA PRO A 63 23.65 5.25 -29.83
C PRO A 63 22.78 4.09 -29.38
N ALA A 64 22.90 3.74 -28.11
CA ALA A 64 22.06 2.73 -27.49
C ALA A 64 20.60 3.13 -27.75
N PRO A 65 19.80 2.31 -28.46
CA PRO A 65 18.38 2.59 -28.63
C PRO A 65 17.78 2.65 -27.22
N SER A 66 17.17 3.79 -26.85
CA SER A 66 16.49 3.92 -25.56
C SER A 66 15.29 2.97 -25.55
N LYS A 67 15.50 1.74 -25.09
CA LYS A 67 14.48 0.71 -24.91
C LYS A 67 13.68 0.97 -23.63
N ASP A 68 13.17 2.18 -23.47
CA ASP A 68 12.09 2.40 -22.52
C ASP A 68 10.77 2.57 -23.30
N PRO A 69 10.09 1.46 -23.67
CA PRO A 69 8.81 1.51 -24.37
C PRO A 69 7.68 2.17 -23.56
N LEU A 70 7.97 2.72 -22.36
CA LEU A 70 7.00 3.29 -21.44
C LEU A 70 6.56 4.74 -21.73
N GLN A 71 7.06 5.41 -22.77
CA GLN A 71 6.69 6.82 -23.02
C GLN A 71 6.16 7.13 -24.42
N ALA A 72 5.26 6.29 -24.96
CA ALA A 72 4.28 6.82 -25.89
C ALA A 72 3.39 7.82 -25.10
N ARG A 73 3.79 9.10 -25.08
CA ARG A 73 3.09 10.18 -24.37
C ARG A 73 1.65 10.27 -24.89
N LYS A 74 0.72 9.66 -24.15
CA LYS A 74 -0.71 9.86 -24.39
C LYS A 74 -0.99 11.37 -24.26
N PRO A 75 -1.85 11.96 -25.13
CA PRO A 75 -2.25 13.34 -24.99
C PRO A 75 -2.74 13.61 -23.56
N GLY A 76 -2.22 14.66 -22.92
CA GLY A 76 -2.60 15.05 -21.57
C GLY A 76 -4.10 15.34 -21.49
N LEU A 77 -4.68 15.22 -20.28
CA LEU A 77 -6.09 15.55 -20.09
C LEU A 77 -6.37 17.01 -20.46
N PRO A 78 -7.48 17.29 -21.16
CA PRO A 78 -7.89 18.66 -21.45
C PRO A 78 -8.14 19.40 -20.13
N ALA A 79 -7.42 20.50 -19.90
CA ALA A 79 -7.51 21.28 -18.67
C ALA A 79 -8.86 22.02 -18.52
N ASP A 80 -9.63 22.13 -19.61
CA ASP A 80 -10.81 22.96 -19.79
C ASP A 80 -12.13 22.18 -19.85
N LYS A 81 -12.14 20.87 -19.55
CA LYS A 81 -13.35 20.03 -19.65
C LYS A 81 -13.72 19.32 -18.37
N THR A 82 -15.03 19.07 -18.19
CA THR A 82 -15.52 18.14 -17.16
C THR A 82 -15.44 16.74 -17.74
N VAL A 83 -14.70 15.85 -17.08
CA VAL A 83 -14.58 14.43 -17.49
C VAL A 83 -15.36 13.56 -16.52
N VAL A 84 -16.24 12.69 -17.01
CA VAL A 84 -16.94 11.72 -16.15
C VAL A 84 -16.22 10.38 -16.27
N LEU A 85 -15.67 9.90 -15.15
CA LEU A 85 -15.04 8.58 -15.11
C LEU A 85 -16.13 7.51 -15.01
N THR A 86 -16.15 6.60 -15.98
CA THR A 86 -16.98 5.40 -15.90
C THR A 86 -16.09 4.23 -15.49
N ARG A 87 -16.27 3.74 -14.26
CA ARG A 87 -15.54 2.58 -13.72
C ARG A 87 -16.09 1.24 -14.25
N LYS A 88 -16.41 1.15 -15.53
CA LYS A 88 -16.66 -0.17 -16.11
C LYS A 88 -15.29 -0.85 -16.23
N PRO A 89 -15.09 -2.04 -15.65
CA PRO A 89 -13.90 -2.82 -15.92
C PRO A 89 -13.74 -2.90 -17.44
N PRO A 90 -12.50 -2.80 -17.98
CA PRO A 90 -12.28 -3.16 -19.37
C PRO A 90 -12.95 -4.51 -19.61
N PRO A 91 -13.65 -4.72 -20.74
CA PRO A 91 -14.11 -6.05 -21.08
C PRO A 91 -12.91 -6.98 -20.95
N LEU A 92 -13.05 -8.05 -20.16
CA LEU A 92 -12.02 -9.06 -20.04
C LEU A 92 -11.64 -9.40 -21.47
N LEU A 93 -10.35 -9.22 -21.83
CA LEU A 93 -9.86 -9.66 -23.13
C LEU A 93 -10.38 -11.08 -23.30
N PRO A 94 -11.01 -11.41 -24.44
CA PRO A 94 -11.53 -12.75 -24.64
C PRO A 94 -10.40 -13.69 -24.29
N THR A 95 -10.55 -14.42 -23.18
CA THR A 95 -9.69 -15.57 -22.91
C THR A 95 -9.73 -16.32 -24.21
N VAL A 96 -8.58 -16.39 -24.90
CA VAL A 96 -8.42 -17.20 -26.12
C VAL A 96 -9.14 -18.48 -25.76
N SER A 97 -10.31 -18.66 -26.37
CA SER A 97 -11.16 -19.77 -26.04
C SER A 97 -10.33 -20.91 -26.53
N ASP A 98 -9.66 -21.57 -25.58
CA ASP A 98 -9.03 -22.84 -25.82
C ASP A 98 -10.14 -23.64 -26.47
N SER A 99 -9.99 -23.82 -27.78
CA SER A 99 -10.53 -24.97 -28.47
C SER A 99 -9.70 -26.16 -27.96
N ALA A 100 -9.65 -26.32 -26.64
CA ALA A 100 -9.36 -27.57 -26.02
C ALA A 100 -10.47 -28.47 -26.57
N PRO A 101 -10.11 -29.55 -27.28
CA PRO A 101 -11.09 -30.52 -27.71
C PRO A 101 -11.95 -30.85 -26.50
N ALA A 102 -13.27 -30.95 -26.72
CA ALA A 102 -14.22 -31.36 -25.71
C ALA A 102 -13.57 -32.51 -24.90
N PRO A 103 -13.58 -32.46 -23.55
CA PRO A 103 -13.03 -33.54 -22.75
C PRO A 103 -13.59 -34.83 -23.34
N ALA A 104 -12.69 -35.69 -23.82
CA ALA A 104 -13.07 -36.97 -24.39
C ALA A 104 -14.07 -37.58 -23.43
N GLU A 105 -15.21 -38.04 -23.96
CA GLU A 105 -16.16 -38.85 -23.21
C GLU A 105 -15.36 -39.77 -22.31
N ILE A 106 -15.62 -39.70 -21.01
CA ILE A 106 -15.05 -40.64 -20.04
C ILE A 106 -15.58 -41.99 -20.49
N VAL A 107 -14.78 -42.70 -21.28
CA VAL A 107 -15.03 -44.09 -21.64
C VAL A 107 -15.09 -44.81 -20.31
N GLU A 108 -16.28 -45.30 -19.95
CA GLU A 108 -16.42 -46.18 -18.79
C GLU A 108 -15.36 -47.28 -18.93
N PRO A 109 -14.50 -47.46 -17.92
CA PRO A 109 -13.44 -48.45 -18.01
C PRO A 109 -14.09 -49.81 -18.25
N GLU A 110 -13.61 -50.53 -19.26
CA GLU A 110 -14.07 -51.89 -19.51
C GLU A 110 -13.97 -52.73 -18.22
N PRO A 111 -15.02 -53.50 -17.89
CA PRO A 111 -15.05 -54.29 -16.67
C PRO A 111 -13.96 -55.38 -16.74
N GLY A 112 -12.82 -55.15 -16.09
CA GLY A 112 -11.71 -56.11 -16.06
C GLY A 112 -10.32 -55.56 -15.77
N VAL A 113 -10.12 -54.23 -15.76
CA VAL A 113 -8.82 -53.64 -15.42
C VAL A 113 -8.62 -53.68 -13.90
N LYS A 114 -7.66 -54.48 -13.43
CA LYS A 114 -7.24 -54.48 -12.03
C LYS A 114 -6.53 -53.17 -11.70
N ASP A 115 -7.08 -52.41 -10.75
CA ASP A 115 -6.47 -51.19 -10.20
C ASP A 115 -5.06 -51.48 -9.68
N ILE A 116 -4.06 -50.85 -10.30
CA ILE A 116 -2.66 -50.88 -9.85
C ILE A 116 -2.40 -49.69 -8.92
N SER A 117 -3.17 -49.57 -7.85
CA SER A 117 -2.79 -48.91 -6.58
C SER A 117 -4.02 -48.80 -5.69
N PRO A 118 -4.20 -49.66 -4.67
CA PRO A 118 -5.25 -49.45 -3.69
C PRO A 118 -4.90 -48.21 -2.87
N THR A 119 -5.61 -47.11 -3.13
CA THR A 119 -5.63 -45.99 -2.19
C THR A 119 -6.62 -46.40 -1.09
N PRO A 120 -6.18 -46.59 0.16
CA PRO A 120 -7.09 -47.03 1.22
C PRO A 120 -8.21 -45.98 1.40
N ALA A 121 -9.45 -46.45 1.41
CA ALA A 121 -10.60 -45.62 1.71
C ALA A 121 -10.46 -45.04 3.14
N PRO A 122 -10.86 -43.78 3.36
CA PRO A 122 -10.82 -43.19 4.70
C PRO A 122 -11.67 -44.05 5.66
N THR A 123 -11.01 -44.56 6.69
CA THR A 123 -11.65 -45.37 7.73
C THR A 123 -12.28 -44.41 8.73
N PHE A 124 -13.61 -44.37 8.78
CA PHE A 124 -14.34 -43.68 9.83
C PHE A 124 -14.42 -44.63 11.03
N SER A 125 -13.69 -44.32 12.11
CA SER A 125 -13.86 -45.02 13.39
C SER A 125 -15.02 -44.38 14.15
N ASP A 126 -16.12 -45.12 14.28
CA ASP A 126 -17.36 -44.74 14.98
C ASP A 126 -17.24 -44.91 16.52
N GLU A 127 -16.13 -44.46 17.10
CA GLU A 127 -15.89 -44.52 18.56
C GLU A 127 -15.75 -43.11 19.14
N SER A 128 -16.87 -42.40 19.26
CA SER A 128 -17.01 -41.36 20.28
C SER A 128 -18.49 -41.15 20.62
N GLU A 129 -18.95 -41.70 21.75
CA GLU A 129 -20.30 -41.44 22.31
C GLU A 129 -20.45 -40.03 22.92
N GLU A 130 -19.47 -39.13 22.76
CA GLU A 130 -19.56 -37.74 23.22
C GLU A 130 -19.28 -36.75 22.09
N GLY A 131 -20.28 -36.53 21.24
CA GLY A 131 -20.70 -35.22 20.68
C GLY A 131 -19.68 -34.22 20.11
N VAL A 132 -18.42 -34.58 19.86
CA VAL A 132 -17.39 -33.68 19.30
C VAL A 132 -16.73 -34.38 18.12
N HIS A 133 -17.23 -34.11 16.91
CA HIS A 133 -16.56 -34.52 15.68
C HIS A 133 -15.27 -33.72 15.50
N HIS A 134 -14.16 -34.24 16.03
CA HIS A 134 -12.84 -33.82 15.60
C HIS A 134 -12.61 -34.36 14.17
N ILE A 135 -12.79 -33.49 13.17
CA ILE A 135 -12.27 -33.76 11.82
C ILE A 135 -10.75 -33.63 11.92
N GLN A 136 -10.08 -34.72 12.28
CA GLN A 136 -8.65 -34.84 12.16
C GLN A 136 -8.33 -34.96 10.66
N MET A 137 -8.00 -33.83 10.03
CA MET A 137 -7.51 -33.82 8.65
C MET A 137 -6.09 -34.40 8.60
N ASP A 138 -5.97 -35.71 8.80
CA ASP A 138 -4.80 -36.51 8.44
C ASP A 138 -4.79 -36.81 6.93
N ALA A 139 -5.10 -35.80 6.11
CA ALA A 139 -4.76 -35.80 4.69
C ALA A 139 -3.26 -35.46 4.52
N VAL A 140 -2.40 -36.14 5.29
CA VAL A 140 -0.96 -36.18 5.06
C VAL A 140 -0.69 -37.36 4.14
N ALA A 141 -1.05 -37.19 2.87
CA ALA A 141 -0.55 -38.07 1.82
C ALA A 141 0.98 -37.90 1.71
N HIS A 142 1.72 -38.85 2.30
CA HIS A 142 3.03 -39.34 1.89
C HIS A 142 3.98 -38.37 1.15
N ARG A 143 4.37 -37.27 1.77
CA ARG A 143 5.71 -36.72 1.51
C ARG A 143 6.61 -37.19 2.65
N GLY A 144 7.62 -38.00 2.34
CA GLY A 144 8.49 -38.66 3.32
C GLY A 144 9.09 -37.71 4.37
N ALA A 145 9.68 -38.27 5.43
CA ALA A 145 10.25 -37.51 6.55
C ALA A 145 11.14 -36.32 6.13
N GLU A 146 11.83 -36.45 5.00
CA GLU A 146 12.66 -35.40 4.39
C GLU A 146 11.88 -34.16 3.94
N ALA A 147 10.66 -34.32 3.43
CA ALA A 147 9.81 -33.19 3.03
C ALA A 147 9.25 -32.42 4.24
N ARG A 148 9.06 -33.12 5.38
CA ARG A 148 8.70 -32.48 6.66
C ARG A 148 9.90 -31.76 7.26
N PHE A 149 11.07 -32.38 7.24
CA PHE A 149 12.32 -31.78 7.73
C PHE A 149 12.72 -30.54 6.91
N GLY A 150 12.68 -30.64 5.58
CA GLY A 150 12.90 -29.50 4.69
C GLY A 150 11.91 -28.37 4.97
N ARG A 151 10.62 -28.65 5.15
CA ARG A 151 9.63 -27.62 5.49
C ARG A 151 9.89 -26.94 6.82
N MET A 152 10.27 -27.67 7.87
CA MET A 152 10.61 -27.08 9.17
C MET A 152 11.87 -26.23 9.08
N MET A 153 12.94 -26.76 8.48
CA MET A 153 14.20 -26.03 8.32
C MET A 153 14.01 -24.76 7.48
N PHE A 154 13.35 -24.84 6.33
CA PHE A 154 13.12 -23.66 5.48
C PHE A 154 12.07 -22.68 6.05
N ALA A 155 11.16 -23.13 6.93
CA ALA A 155 10.20 -22.23 7.56
C ALA A 155 10.83 -21.39 8.68
N ASP A 156 11.82 -21.94 9.40
CA ASP A 156 12.47 -21.27 10.52
C ASP A 156 13.74 -20.51 10.12
N TYR A 157 14.50 -20.98 9.11
CA TYR A 157 15.71 -20.29 8.63
C TYR A 157 15.42 -18.92 8.01
N TYR A 158 14.25 -18.76 7.41
CA TYR A 158 13.85 -17.49 6.83
C TYR A 158 12.74 -16.85 7.66
N SER A 159 13.12 -16.12 8.70
CA SER A 159 12.21 -15.31 9.49
C SER A 159 11.98 -13.96 8.79
N TYR A 160 11.15 -13.95 7.75
CA TYR A 160 10.75 -12.67 7.13
C TYR A 160 9.97 -11.83 8.13
N SER A 161 10.34 -10.56 8.25
CA SER A 161 9.48 -9.62 8.95
C SER A 161 8.18 -9.49 8.15
N PRO A 162 7.01 -9.58 8.80
CA PRO A 162 5.74 -9.29 8.13
C PRO A 162 5.71 -7.92 7.43
N ASP A 163 6.57 -6.99 7.83
CA ASP A 163 6.68 -5.66 7.20
C ASP A 163 7.12 -5.76 5.74
N GLU A 164 7.81 -6.83 5.35
CA GLU A 164 8.22 -7.07 3.96
C GLU A 164 7.05 -7.48 3.05
N PHE A 165 5.92 -7.91 3.62
CA PHE A 165 4.75 -8.31 2.85
C PHE A 165 4.03 -7.09 2.26
N ALA A 166 4.13 -5.94 2.93
CA ALA A 166 3.54 -4.70 2.47
C ALA A 166 4.32 -4.11 1.28
N GLY A 167 3.60 -3.56 0.32
CA GLY A 167 4.20 -3.07 -0.92
C GLY A 167 3.19 -2.91 -2.04
N GLN A 168 3.66 -2.38 -3.16
CA GLN A 168 2.93 -2.41 -4.42
C GLN A 168 3.55 -3.44 -5.34
N PHE A 169 2.70 -4.17 -6.04
CA PHE A 169 3.11 -5.26 -6.90
C PHE A 169 2.45 -5.10 -8.26
N ARG A 170 3.25 -5.24 -9.32
CA ARG A 170 2.80 -5.13 -10.70
C ARG A 170 2.54 -6.51 -11.27
N VAL A 171 1.38 -6.67 -11.89
CA VAL A 171 1.05 -7.80 -12.75
C VAL A 171 1.30 -7.39 -14.20
N GLU A 172 1.55 -8.36 -15.07
CA GLU A 172 1.55 -8.15 -16.52
C GLU A 172 0.25 -7.44 -16.97
N GLY A 173 0.33 -6.59 -17.98
CA GLY A 173 -0.80 -5.77 -18.44
C GLY A 173 -1.08 -4.52 -17.58
N GLY A 174 -0.24 -4.21 -16.59
CA GLY A 174 -0.29 -2.96 -15.83
C GLY A 174 -1.28 -2.93 -14.66
N ARG A 175 -1.91 -4.06 -14.33
CA ARG A 175 -2.67 -4.20 -13.08
C ARG A 175 -1.73 -4.11 -11.88
N VAL A 176 -2.16 -3.40 -10.85
CA VAL A 176 -1.39 -3.20 -9.62
C VAL A 176 -2.16 -3.77 -8.45
N VAL A 177 -1.47 -4.54 -7.63
CA VAL A 177 -1.99 -5.09 -6.38
C VAL A 177 -1.16 -4.50 -5.24
N THR A 178 -1.83 -3.89 -4.27
CA THR A 178 -1.17 -3.26 -3.13
C THR A 178 -1.47 -4.08 -1.88
N ILE A 179 -0.43 -4.48 -1.15
CA ILE A 179 -0.55 -5.05 0.19
C ILE A 179 -0.23 -3.93 1.18
N ILE A 180 -1.15 -3.70 2.11
CA ILE A 180 -1.09 -2.59 3.07
C ILE A 180 -1.01 -3.18 4.46
N ASP A 181 -0.02 -2.75 5.23
CA ASP A 181 0.07 -3.13 6.63
C ASP A 181 -0.87 -2.28 7.47
N ALA A 182 -2.01 -2.85 7.82
CA ALA A 182 -3.00 -2.24 8.69
C ALA A 182 -3.13 -2.98 10.03
N ARG A 183 -2.11 -3.77 10.42
CA ARG A 183 -2.13 -4.54 11.67
C ARG A 183 -2.19 -3.66 12.92
N ASN A 184 -1.48 -2.53 12.91
CA ASN A 184 -1.44 -1.56 14.00
C ASN A 184 -2.55 -0.50 13.90
N THR A 185 -3.69 -0.87 13.33
CA THR A 185 -4.82 0.02 13.08
C THR A 185 -6.11 -0.68 13.50
N ALA A 186 -7.24 0.03 13.39
CA ALA A 186 -8.58 -0.53 13.54
C ALA A 186 -8.82 -1.84 12.75
N TYR A 187 -8.11 -2.06 11.64
CA TYR A 187 -8.27 -3.25 10.81
C TYR A 187 -7.60 -4.52 11.36
N GLY A 188 -6.57 -4.37 12.23
CA GLY A 188 -5.87 -5.48 12.88
C GLY A 188 -5.17 -6.49 11.97
N ARG A 189 -5.09 -6.24 10.65
CA ARG A 189 -4.65 -7.21 9.63
C ARG A 189 -4.00 -6.53 8.43
N PHE A 190 -3.40 -7.31 7.53
CA PHE A 190 -3.06 -6.79 6.20
C PHE A 190 -4.33 -6.53 5.38
N LEU A 191 -4.27 -5.51 4.52
CA LEU A 191 -5.27 -5.27 3.49
C LEU A 191 -4.66 -5.55 2.11
N ILE A 192 -5.50 -5.98 1.17
CA ILE A 192 -5.16 -6.09 -0.25
C ILE A 192 -6.06 -5.14 -1.04
N TYR A 193 -5.45 -4.30 -1.87
CA TYR A 193 -6.14 -3.45 -2.83
C TYR A 193 -5.79 -3.91 -4.25
N ASP A 194 -6.81 -4.23 -5.03
CA ASP A 194 -6.67 -4.63 -6.43
C ASP A 194 -7.11 -3.48 -7.34
N SER A 195 -6.16 -2.86 -8.04
CA SER A 195 -6.45 -1.68 -8.85
C SER A 195 -7.37 -1.95 -10.04
N TYR A 196 -7.40 -3.20 -10.54
CA TYR A 196 -8.22 -3.57 -11.68
C TYR A 196 -9.69 -3.76 -11.28
N ARG A 197 -9.92 -4.43 -10.15
CA ARG A 197 -11.26 -4.62 -9.60
C ARG A 197 -11.76 -3.42 -8.78
N GLY A 198 -10.84 -2.55 -8.35
CA GLY A 198 -11.15 -1.45 -7.44
C GLY A 198 -11.61 -1.92 -6.07
N GLU A 199 -11.15 -3.10 -5.65
CA GLU A 199 -11.59 -3.75 -4.41
C GLU A 199 -10.52 -3.65 -3.33
N LEU A 200 -10.95 -3.30 -2.11
CA LEU A 200 -10.15 -3.39 -0.89
C LEU A 200 -10.70 -4.52 -0.02
N ARG A 201 -9.85 -5.46 0.39
CA ARG A 201 -10.22 -6.62 1.21
C ARG A 201 -9.25 -6.79 2.38
N ARG A 202 -9.69 -7.44 3.46
CA ARG A 202 -8.80 -7.90 4.52
C ARG A 202 -8.18 -9.23 4.13
N LEU A 203 -6.94 -9.43 4.56
CA LEU A 203 -6.24 -10.71 4.46
C LEU A 203 -6.34 -11.42 5.81
N LYS A 204 -7.09 -12.53 5.86
CA LYS A 204 -7.13 -13.42 7.03
C LYS A 204 -5.93 -14.37 6.94
N LYS A 205 -5.09 -14.38 7.98
CA LYS A 205 -3.93 -15.28 8.03
C LYS A 205 -4.43 -16.74 8.11
N PHE A 206 -4.06 -17.56 7.14
CA PHE A 206 -4.31 -19.01 7.16
C PHE A 206 -3.05 -19.78 7.58
N ASN A 207 -1.88 -19.32 7.11
CA ASN A 207 -0.56 -19.82 7.50
C ASN A 207 0.44 -18.65 7.53
N LYS A 208 1.73 -18.90 7.86
CA LYS A 208 2.79 -17.88 7.89
C LYS A 208 2.86 -17.06 6.60
N TYR A 209 2.74 -17.71 5.44
CA TYR A 209 2.84 -17.09 4.11
C TYR A 209 1.55 -17.16 3.28
N ILE A 210 0.49 -17.75 3.81
CA ILE A 210 -0.77 -17.95 3.10
C ILE A 210 -1.86 -17.16 3.80
N TYR A 211 -2.51 -16.29 3.05
CA TYR A 211 -3.63 -15.49 3.51
C TYR A 211 -4.84 -15.75 2.63
N THR A 212 -6.02 -15.74 3.23
CA THR A 212 -7.30 -15.87 2.53
C THR A 212 -8.02 -14.54 2.44
N ILE A 213 -8.83 -14.39 1.40
CA ILE A 213 -9.64 -13.22 1.10
C ILE A 213 -11.11 -13.61 1.21
N GLY A 214 -11.89 -12.82 1.94
CA GLY A 214 -13.34 -12.98 2.01
C GLY A 214 -14.10 -12.08 1.01
N PRO A 215 -15.43 -12.11 0.99
CA PRO A 215 -16.23 -11.41 -0.02
C PRO A 215 -16.29 -9.89 0.21
N SER A 216 -15.93 -9.40 1.40
CA SER A 216 -15.94 -7.96 1.70
C SER A 216 -14.77 -7.57 2.61
N LEU A 217 -14.66 -6.28 2.92
CA LEU A 217 -13.67 -5.82 3.90
C LEU A 217 -13.97 -6.41 5.28
N ASP A 218 -15.24 -6.57 5.65
CA ASP A 218 -15.65 -6.95 7.01
C ASP A 218 -16.01 -8.44 7.15
N LYS A 219 -16.13 -9.17 6.06
CA LYS A 219 -16.45 -10.61 6.04
C LYS A 219 -15.27 -11.42 5.53
N ASP A 220 -14.89 -12.43 6.30
CA ASP A 220 -13.80 -13.34 5.93
C ASP A 220 -14.29 -14.58 5.15
N GLU A 221 -15.59 -14.88 5.22
CA GLU A 221 -16.18 -16.09 4.64
C GLU A 221 -17.41 -15.76 3.76
N PRO A 222 -17.66 -16.54 2.68
CA PRO A 222 -16.83 -17.66 2.20
C PRO A 222 -15.48 -17.17 1.65
N VAL A 223 -14.47 -18.04 1.60
CA VAL A 223 -13.17 -17.67 1.01
C VAL A 223 -13.34 -17.51 -0.49
N THR A 224 -13.11 -16.29 -0.99
CA THR A 224 -13.21 -15.93 -2.41
C THR A 224 -11.84 -15.82 -3.08
N GLY A 225 -10.75 -15.89 -2.32
CA GLY A 225 -9.43 -15.88 -2.90
C GLY A 225 -8.31 -16.13 -1.90
N SER A 226 -7.08 -16.16 -2.39
CA SER A 226 -5.91 -16.31 -1.53
C SER A 226 -4.67 -15.58 -2.06
N VAL A 227 -3.75 -15.31 -1.14
CA VAL A 227 -2.43 -14.73 -1.38
C VAL A 227 -1.40 -15.67 -0.76
N THR A 228 -0.46 -16.15 -1.57
CA THR A 228 0.67 -16.94 -1.11
C THR A 228 1.97 -16.20 -1.39
N PHE A 229 2.59 -15.66 -0.35
CA PHE A 229 3.86 -14.94 -0.47
C PHE A 229 4.99 -15.91 -0.83
N LEU A 230 5.76 -15.55 -1.87
CA LEU A 230 6.90 -16.34 -2.32
C LEU A 230 8.17 -15.59 -1.97
N ALA A 231 8.91 -16.20 -1.06
CA ALA A 231 10.24 -15.77 -0.70
C ALA A 231 11.26 -15.98 -1.82
N LYS A 232 12.20 -15.05 -1.93
CA LYS A 232 13.42 -15.17 -2.74
C LYS A 232 14.53 -14.37 -2.06
N ASP A 233 15.69 -15.00 -1.81
CA ASP A 233 16.91 -14.34 -1.33
C ASP A 233 16.65 -13.37 -0.15
N ASP A 234 16.08 -13.89 0.93
CA ASP A 234 15.72 -13.15 2.16
C ASP A 234 14.67 -12.04 2.02
N ARG A 235 13.98 -11.93 0.88
CA ARG A 235 12.91 -10.94 0.69
C ARG A 235 11.66 -11.50 0.03
N ILE A 236 10.53 -10.84 0.27
CA ILE A 236 9.30 -11.08 -0.51
C ILE A 236 9.32 -10.20 -1.77
N GLU A 237 9.70 -10.82 -2.87
CA GLU A 237 9.78 -10.20 -4.21
C GLU A 237 8.51 -10.39 -5.04
N ARG A 238 7.74 -11.44 -4.74
CA ARG A 238 6.55 -11.81 -5.51
C ARG A 238 5.57 -12.62 -4.64
N PHE A 239 4.34 -12.76 -5.12
CA PHE A 239 3.37 -13.67 -4.51
C PHE A 239 2.48 -14.31 -5.58
N ILE A 240 1.79 -15.38 -5.20
CA ILE A 240 0.70 -15.96 -5.99
C ILE A 240 -0.60 -15.34 -5.50
N TYR A 241 -1.30 -14.65 -6.38
CA TYR A 241 -2.61 -14.09 -6.11
C TYR A 241 -3.67 -14.92 -6.85
N LEU A 242 -4.61 -15.48 -6.11
CA LEU A 242 -5.71 -16.28 -6.65
C LEU A 242 -7.04 -15.56 -6.35
N PRO A 243 -7.45 -14.59 -7.18
CA PRO A 243 -8.76 -13.96 -7.06
C PRO A 243 -9.89 -14.87 -7.53
N ASP A 244 -11.10 -14.68 -7.00
CA ASP A 244 -12.29 -15.45 -7.39
C ASP A 244 -12.53 -15.42 -8.90
N GLY A 245 -12.79 -16.58 -9.50
CA GLY A 245 -13.14 -16.71 -10.93
C GLY A 245 -12.05 -16.29 -11.93
N GLU A 246 -10.82 -16.03 -11.50
CA GLU A 246 -9.69 -15.64 -12.35
C GLU A 246 -8.54 -16.64 -12.27
N LYS A 247 -7.68 -16.65 -13.30
CA LYS A 247 -6.42 -17.41 -13.26
C LYS A 247 -5.50 -16.82 -12.20
N GLY A 248 -4.64 -17.66 -11.62
CA GLY A 248 -3.60 -17.21 -10.70
C GLY A 248 -2.68 -16.17 -11.34
N LEU A 249 -2.45 -15.08 -10.62
CA LEU A 249 -1.58 -13.99 -11.01
C LEU A 249 -0.27 -14.06 -10.21
N PHE A 250 0.81 -13.55 -10.79
CA PHE A 250 2.13 -13.51 -10.16
C PHE A 250 2.66 -12.07 -10.07
N PRO A 251 2.08 -11.22 -9.19
CA PRO A 251 2.55 -9.86 -9.02
C PRO A 251 4.02 -9.80 -8.58
N SER A 252 4.80 -8.89 -9.18
CA SER A 252 6.20 -8.61 -8.83
C SER A 252 6.31 -7.29 -8.09
N LYS A 253 7.09 -7.25 -7.00
CA LYS A 253 7.21 -6.08 -6.12
C LYS A 253 7.87 -4.91 -6.84
N ILE A 254 7.30 -3.72 -6.64
CA ILE A 254 7.86 -2.45 -7.09
C ILE A 254 8.64 -1.84 -5.92
N HIS A 255 9.93 -1.60 -6.14
CA HIS A 255 10.81 -1.00 -5.14
C HIS A 255 10.80 0.52 -5.27
N PHE A 256 10.29 1.18 -4.23
CA PHE A 256 10.38 2.63 -4.07
C PHE A 256 11.57 2.97 -3.17
N ARG A 257 12.17 4.12 -3.42
CA ARG A 257 13.12 4.71 -2.47
C ARG A 257 12.30 5.62 -1.55
N GLU A 258 12.37 5.36 -0.25
CA GLU A 258 11.65 6.12 0.76
C GLU A 258 12.64 6.72 1.75
N GLU A 259 12.50 8.01 2.03
CA GLU A 259 13.37 8.76 2.92
C GLU A 259 12.55 9.36 4.05
N LYS A 260 12.94 9.07 5.29
CA LYS A 260 12.35 9.72 6.47
C LYS A 260 12.99 11.10 6.63
N VAL A 261 12.15 12.11 6.78
CA VAL A 261 12.59 13.50 6.88
C VAL A 261 11.88 14.18 8.05
N ARG A 262 12.56 15.13 8.68
CA ARG A 262 11.99 16.02 9.69
C ARG A 262 12.02 17.44 9.17
N VAL A 263 10.90 18.13 9.25
CA VAL A 263 10.77 19.50 8.74
C VAL A 263 10.41 20.43 9.88
N ALA A 264 11.26 21.43 10.12
CA ALA A 264 10.95 22.51 11.05
C ALA A 264 9.90 23.45 10.44
N THR A 265 8.74 23.58 11.08
CA THR A 265 7.63 24.44 10.63
C THR A 265 7.58 25.79 11.38
N GLY A 266 8.57 26.06 12.22
CA GLY A 266 8.70 27.26 13.05
C GLY A 266 7.98 27.16 14.39
N LYS A 267 6.91 26.36 14.49
CA LYS A 267 6.22 26.04 15.76
C LYS A 267 6.69 24.72 16.35
N ALA A 268 6.98 23.74 15.50
CA ALA A 268 7.49 22.43 15.86
C ALA A 268 8.22 21.80 14.67
N GLU A 269 8.71 20.58 14.88
CA GLU A 269 9.11 19.69 13.79
C GLU A 269 7.95 18.76 13.44
N VAL A 270 7.77 18.49 12.15
CA VAL A 270 6.85 17.46 11.66
C VAL A 270 7.66 16.33 11.02
N ASP A 271 7.28 15.09 11.34
CA ASP A 271 7.84 13.91 10.69
C ASP A 271 7.17 13.72 9.32
N GLY A 272 7.97 13.39 8.31
CA GLY A 272 7.51 13.11 6.97
C GLY A 272 8.27 11.97 6.30
N ILE A 273 7.70 11.48 5.21
CA ILE A 273 8.28 10.45 4.35
C ILE A 273 8.23 10.97 2.91
N VAL A 274 9.41 11.09 2.29
CA VAL A 274 9.55 11.34 0.86
C VAL A 274 9.57 9.99 0.14
N THR A 275 8.65 9.78 -0.78
CA THR A 275 8.58 8.61 -1.66
C THR A 275 9.00 9.01 -3.05
N LEU A 276 10.09 8.42 -3.54
CA LEU A 276 10.66 8.67 -4.86
C LEU A 276 10.19 7.61 -5.85
N PRO A 277 10.01 7.97 -7.14
CA PRO A 277 9.78 6.99 -8.20
C PRO A 277 10.86 5.89 -8.22
N PRO A 278 10.53 4.68 -8.71
CA PRO A 278 11.50 3.59 -8.80
C PRO A 278 12.72 3.93 -9.68
N THR A 279 12.50 4.74 -10.72
CA THR A 279 13.58 5.23 -11.60
C THR A 279 14.21 6.50 -11.02
N LYS A 280 15.49 6.76 -11.35
CA LYS A 280 16.15 8.03 -11.00
C LYS A 280 15.81 9.08 -12.05
N GLY A 281 15.61 10.32 -11.62
CA GLY A 281 15.32 11.43 -12.53
C GLY A 281 14.88 12.68 -11.80
N THR A 282 14.38 13.64 -12.57
CA THR A 282 13.71 14.84 -12.05
C THR A 282 12.21 14.72 -12.32
N TYR A 283 11.40 14.86 -11.27
CA TYR A 283 9.97 14.60 -11.30
C TYR A 283 9.21 15.73 -10.62
N PRO A 284 7.92 15.92 -10.94
CA PRO A 284 7.07 16.81 -10.16
C PRO A 284 7.03 16.41 -8.68
N GLY A 285 7.05 17.40 -7.78
CA GLY A 285 6.95 17.21 -6.34
C GLY A 285 5.52 17.45 -5.83
N VAL A 286 5.00 16.58 -4.97
CA VAL A 286 3.66 16.73 -4.40
C VAL A 286 3.69 16.56 -2.89
N VAL A 287 3.14 17.52 -2.16
CA VAL A 287 2.89 17.39 -0.73
C VAL A 287 1.47 16.88 -0.51
N LEU A 288 1.34 15.74 0.18
CA LEU A 288 0.05 15.14 0.51
C LEU A 288 -0.48 15.70 1.83
N LEU A 289 -1.70 16.22 1.80
CA LEU A 289 -2.49 16.62 2.97
C LEU A 289 -3.70 15.70 3.08
N HIS A 290 -3.84 15.02 4.22
CA HIS A 290 -4.94 14.10 4.50
C HIS A 290 -5.86 14.56 5.65
N GLY A 291 -5.76 15.82 6.08
CA GLY A 291 -6.57 16.37 7.16
C GLY A 291 -5.77 16.60 8.45
N SER A 292 -6.49 16.67 9.58
CA SER A 292 -5.90 16.93 10.90
C SER A 292 -5.70 15.65 11.73
N GLU A 293 -6.20 14.51 11.26
CA GLU A 293 -6.06 13.23 11.93
C GLU A 293 -4.64 12.65 11.80
N CYS A 294 -4.22 11.92 12.82
CA CYS A 294 -2.97 11.18 12.79
C CYS A 294 -3.17 9.83 12.10
N ILE A 295 -2.86 9.77 10.81
CA ILE A 295 -2.96 8.54 10.03
C ILE A 295 -1.65 7.75 10.14
N PRO A 296 -1.70 6.45 10.47
CA PRO A 296 -0.52 5.58 10.46
C PRO A 296 0.18 5.63 9.08
N PRO A 297 1.52 5.82 9.03
CA PRO A 297 2.24 5.96 7.77
C PRO A 297 2.00 4.83 6.76
N ALA A 298 1.82 3.59 7.24
CA ALA A 298 1.57 2.43 6.39
C ALA A 298 0.27 2.54 5.56
N LEU A 299 -0.77 3.20 6.08
CA LEU A 299 -2.01 3.45 5.34
C LEU A 299 -1.84 4.55 4.29
N VAL A 300 -1.00 5.54 4.58
CA VAL A 300 -0.67 6.64 3.67
C VAL A 300 0.17 6.12 2.50
N GLN A 301 1.18 5.28 2.77
CA GLN A 301 2.14 4.76 1.78
C GLN A 301 1.47 4.12 0.55
N GLY A 302 0.33 3.44 0.71
CA GLY A 302 -0.41 2.87 -0.42
C GLY A 302 -0.79 3.93 -1.47
N ALA A 303 -1.30 5.07 -1.01
CA ALA A 303 -1.66 6.21 -1.84
C ALA A 303 -0.42 6.91 -2.43
N VAL A 304 0.61 7.12 -1.62
CA VAL A 304 1.83 7.82 -2.04
C VAL A 304 2.56 7.05 -3.15
N ARG A 305 2.77 5.75 -2.95
CA ARG A 305 3.43 4.88 -3.92
C ARG A 305 2.65 4.82 -5.25
N ALA A 306 1.31 4.94 -5.21
CA ALA A 306 0.51 4.90 -6.43
C ALA A 306 0.85 6.06 -7.37
N LEU A 307 1.06 7.26 -6.83
CA LEU A 307 1.55 8.41 -7.60
C LEU A 307 3.04 8.28 -7.94
N GLY A 308 3.84 7.71 -7.05
CA GLY A 308 5.26 7.39 -7.31
C GLY A 308 5.47 6.51 -8.54
N MET A 309 4.58 5.53 -8.77
CA MET A 309 4.62 4.68 -9.98
C MET A 309 4.48 5.47 -11.28
N HIS A 310 3.85 6.65 -11.22
CA HIS A 310 3.60 7.51 -12.36
C HIS A 310 4.58 8.69 -12.44
N GLY A 311 5.76 8.55 -11.83
CA GLY A 311 6.85 9.51 -11.99
C GLY A 311 6.59 10.83 -11.27
N THR A 312 6.13 10.75 -10.02
CA THR A 312 5.94 11.91 -9.13
C THR A 312 6.69 11.64 -7.84
N VAL A 313 7.41 12.63 -7.33
CA VAL A 313 7.99 12.58 -5.97
C VAL A 313 6.92 13.08 -5.01
N LEU A 314 6.70 12.36 -3.92
CA LEU A 314 5.67 12.74 -2.96
C LEU A 314 6.22 12.81 -1.56
N MET A 315 5.75 13.81 -0.81
CA MET A 315 6.01 13.94 0.61
C MET A 315 4.70 13.90 1.38
N ALA A 316 4.54 12.86 2.19
CA ALA A 316 3.49 12.80 3.20
C ALA A 316 4.10 13.21 4.54
N PHE A 317 3.36 13.94 5.36
CA PHE A 317 3.80 14.33 6.70
C PHE A 317 2.68 14.11 7.70
N SER A 318 3.05 13.83 8.94
CA SER A 318 2.10 13.74 10.04
C SER A 318 1.84 15.13 10.61
N PRO A 319 0.58 15.53 10.83
CA PRO A 319 0.26 16.79 11.50
C PRO A 319 0.96 16.91 12.87
N GLN A 320 1.17 18.14 13.32
CA GLN A 320 1.81 18.40 14.61
C GLN A 320 1.06 17.72 15.78
N GLY A 321 1.82 17.03 16.63
CA GLY A 321 1.31 16.30 17.80
C GLY A 321 1.00 14.82 17.53
N CYS A 322 1.12 14.34 16.29
CA CYS A 322 1.03 12.92 16.02
C CYS A 322 2.20 12.15 16.64
N GLY A 323 1.89 11.03 17.31
CA GLY A 323 2.88 10.20 18.01
C GLY A 323 3.31 10.72 19.39
N GLN A 324 2.80 11.86 19.84
CA GLN A 324 3.11 12.41 21.16
C GLN A 324 1.89 12.29 22.10
N GLU A 325 2.05 11.55 23.20
CA GLU A 325 1.00 11.46 24.22
C GLU A 325 0.80 12.82 24.92
N GLY A 326 -0.46 13.23 25.11
CA GLY A 326 -0.82 14.43 25.86
C GLY A 326 -0.64 15.78 25.12
N VAL A 327 -0.11 15.79 23.90
CA VAL A 327 0.05 17.02 23.12
C VAL A 327 -1.26 17.33 22.38
N LYS A 328 -1.81 18.54 22.62
CA LYS A 328 -2.97 19.03 21.87
C LYS A 328 -2.57 19.19 20.41
N ARG A 329 -3.31 18.52 19.53
CA ARG A 329 -3.13 18.60 18.08
C ARG A 329 -3.22 20.06 17.64
N ALA A 330 -2.19 20.55 16.94
CA ALA A 330 -2.19 21.91 16.45
C ALA A 330 -2.97 21.95 15.11
N PRO A 331 -3.94 22.86 14.95
CA PRO A 331 -4.87 22.85 13.80
C PRO A 331 -4.28 23.46 12.52
N ASP A 332 -2.97 23.68 12.43
CA ASP A 332 -2.36 24.49 11.36
C ASP A 332 -1.68 23.67 10.26
N ALA A 333 -2.30 22.56 9.85
CA ALA A 333 -1.77 21.67 8.81
C ALA A 333 -1.43 22.39 7.50
N ALA A 334 -2.21 23.41 7.11
CA ALA A 334 -1.88 24.24 5.95
C ALA A 334 -0.57 25.03 6.11
N GLY A 335 -0.30 25.56 7.30
CA GLY A 335 0.94 26.28 7.59
C GLY A 335 2.16 25.35 7.55
N ASP A 336 2.02 24.16 8.14
CA ASP A 336 3.05 23.11 8.07
C ASP A 336 3.32 22.68 6.61
N ALA A 337 2.26 22.51 5.82
CA ALA A 337 2.37 22.12 4.41
C ALA A 337 3.18 23.11 3.56
N VAL A 338 3.13 24.42 3.86
CA VAL A 338 3.96 25.43 3.18
C VAL A 338 5.45 25.16 3.41
N LYS A 339 5.84 24.83 4.64
CA LYS A 339 7.23 24.53 5.01
C LYS A 339 7.68 23.18 4.48
N VAL A 340 6.79 22.21 4.47
CA VAL A 340 6.99 20.90 3.87
C VAL A 340 7.21 21.02 2.35
N LEU A 341 6.43 21.84 1.64
CA LEU A 341 6.62 22.08 0.20
C LEU A 341 7.95 22.79 -0.09
N GLU A 342 8.32 23.77 0.74
CA GLU A 342 9.62 24.44 0.65
C GLU A 342 10.79 23.44 0.83
N ASN A 343 10.68 22.51 1.78
CA ASN A 343 11.67 21.46 1.97
C ASN A 343 11.72 20.48 0.79
N LEU A 344 10.56 20.03 0.31
CA LEU A 344 10.45 19.10 -0.82
C LEU A 344 11.11 19.65 -2.11
N ARG A 345 10.96 20.94 -2.38
CA ARG A 345 11.59 21.61 -3.54
C ARG A 345 13.11 21.57 -3.53
N LYS A 346 13.73 21.44 -2.35
CA LYS A 346 15.19 21.34 -2.21
C LYS A 346 15.69 19.93 -2.54
N HIS A 347 14.80 18.95 -2.67
CA HIS A 347 15.17 17.58 -3.01
C HIS A 347 15.69 17.51 -4.46
N PRO A 348 16.85 16.86 -4.72
CA PRO A 348 17.48 16.86 -6.05
C PRO A 348 16.62 16.21 -7.14
N GLU A 349 15.82 15.20 -6.80
CA GLU A 349 14.88 14.56 -7.74
C GLU A 349 13.60 15.39 -7.99
N VAL A 350 13.37 16.48 -7.26
CA VAL A 350 12.31 17.47 -7.57
C VAL A 350 12.91 18.62 -8.37
N GLY A 351 14.02 19.20 -7.89
CA GLY A 351 14.75 20.27 -8.57
C GLY A 351 13.85 21.44 -8.99
N ASN A 352 14.01 21.91 -10.23
CA ASN A 352 13.20 22.98 -10.82
C ASN A 352 11.88 22.48 -11.44
N SER A 353 11.43 21.27 -11.09
CA SER A 353 10.18 20.72 -11.61
C SER A 353 8.96 21.36 -10.95
N LEU A 354 7.78 21.09 -11.53
CA LEU A 354 6.50 21.51 -10.96
C LEU A 354 6.31 20.92 -9.57
N SER A 355 5.75 21.70 -8.67
CA SER A 355 5.57 21.34 -7.27
C SER A 355 4.24 21.83 -6.74
N GLY A 356 3.48 20.98 -6.05
CA GLY A 356 2.12 21.33 -5.65
C GLY A 356 1.59 20.55 -4.46
N TYR A 357 0.30 20.73 -4.22
CA TYR A 357 -0.41 20.05 -3.14
C TYR A 357 -1.38 19.00 -3.67
N LEU A 358 -1.51 17.91 -2.93
CA LEU A 358 -2.58 16.94 -3.07
C LEU A 358 -3.37 16.88 -1.76
N GLY A 359 -4.59 17.39 -1.78
CA GLY A 359 -5.54 17.22 -0.68
C GLY A 359 -6.40 15.98 -0.89
N VAL A 360 -6.55 15.15 0.13
CA VAL A 360 -7.48 14.01 0.16
C VAL A 360 -8.42 14.17 1.35
N GLY A 361 -9.72 13.93 1.14
CA GLY A 361 -10.73 14.07 2.18
C GLY A 361 -10.76 15.49 2.77
N GLU A 362 -10.69 15.60 4.10
CA GLU A 362 -10.59 16.89 4.80
C GLU A 362 -9.33 17.68 4.41
N GLY A 363 -8.27 16.98 3.99
CA GLY A 363 -7.05 17.58 3.46
C GLY A 363 -7.26 18.45 2.23
N CYS A 364 -8.40 18.35 1.52
CA CYS A 364 -8.73 19.26 0.42
C CYS A 364 -8.90 20.71 0.89
N ALA A 365 -9.56 20.94 2.02
CA ALA A 365 -9.74 22.29 2.56
C ALA A 365 -8.40 22.87 3.02
N GLU A 366 -7.57 22.03 3.66
CA GLU A 366 -6.22 22.40 4.09
C GLU A 366 -5.29 22.69 2.91
N ALA A 367 -5.37 21.93 1.82
CA ALA A 367 -4.57 22.16 0.62
C ALA A 367 -4.97 23.48 -0.09
N VAL A 368 -6.26 23.82 -0.12
CA VAL A 368 -6.76 25.13 -0.58
C VAL A 368 -6.21 26.25 0.30
N ARG A 369 -6.29 26.09 1.63
CA ARG A 369 -5.76 27.07 2.59
C ARG A 369 -4.26 27.26 2.40
N ALA A 370 -3.49 26.17 2.33
CA ALA A 370 -2.04 26.18 2.12
C ALA A 370 -1.66 26.90 0.83
N THR A 371 -2.41 26.68 -0.25
CA THR A 371 -2.18 27.37 -1.54
C THR A 371 -2.35 28.88 -1.45
N LEU A 372 -3.22 29.37 -0.54
CA LEU A 372 -3.51 30.79 -0.35
C LEU A 372 -2.58 31.47 0.68
N LEU A 373 -1.77 30.72 1.42
CA LEU A 373 -0.85 31.27 2.41
C LEU A 373 0.37 31.93 1.75
N PRO A 374 0.91 33.03 2.34
CA PRO A 374 2.13 33.67 1.86
C PRO A 374 3.32 32.69 1.82
N GLY A 375 4.12 32.77 0.75
CA GLY A 375 5.33 31.95 0.57
C GLY A 375 5.09 30.53 0.05
N SER A 376 3.84 30.08 -0.05
CA SER A 376 3.47 28.76 -0.55
C SER A 376 3.87 28.55 -2.03
N ASN A 377 3.47 29.51 -2.88
CA ASN A 377 3.77 29.56 -4.31
C ASN A 377 3.70 28.20 -5.04
N PRO A 378 2.69 27.33 -4.84
CA PRO A 378 2.63 26.04 -5.55
C PRO A 378 2.38 26.27 -7.04
N ASP A 379 2.81 25.33 -7.87
CA ASP A 379 2.55 25.33 -9.31
C ASP A 379 1.15 24.81 -9.63
N PHE A 380 0.61 23.92 -8.79
CA PHE A 380 -0.71 23.31 -8.97
C PHE A 380 -1.34 22.83 -7.64
N LEU A 381 -2.64 22.54 -7.70
CA LEU A 381 -3.41 21.91 -6.62
C LEU A 381 -4.21 20.71 -7.16
N ILE A 382 -4.21 19.60 -6.44
CA ILE A 382 -5.06 18.44 -6.72
C ILE A 382 -5.92 18.16 -5.48
N CYS A 383 -7.22 17.97 -5.66
CA CYS A 383 -8.15 17.67 -4.58
C CYS A 383 -9.00 16.45 -4.89
N LEU A 384 -8.98 15.47 -3.97
CA LEU A 384 -9.76 14.23 -3.98
C LEU A 384 -10.69 14.22 -2.76
N PRO A 385 -11.80 14.96 -2.81
CA PRO A 385 -12.77 14.96 -1.71
C PRO A 385 -13.45 13.60 -1.53
N GLU A 386 -13.81 13.30 -0.29
CA GLU A 386 -14.53 12.09 0.07
C GLU A 386 -16.01 12.13 -0.28
N ALA A 387 -16.62 10.97 -0.48
CA ALA A 387 -18.04 10.87 -0.78
C ALA A 387 -18.95 11.53 0.27
N ARG A 388 -18.54 11.53 1.55
CA ARG A 388 -19.29 12.08 2.70
C ARG A 388 -18.62 13.29 3.37
N GLY A 389 -17.51 13.79 2.83
CA GLY A 389 -16.79 14.94 3.39
C GLY A 389 -17.49 16.28 3.15
N ALA A 390 -17.02 17.31 3.85
CA ALA A 390 -17.42 18.69 3.61
C ALA A 390 -16.73 19.23 2.34
N ALA A 391 -17.48 19.93 1.50
CA ALA A 391 -16.91 20.63 0.37
C ALA A 391 -16.06 21.82 0.84
N PRO A 392 -14.88 22.05 0.25
CA PRO A 392 -14.12 23.29 0.51
C PRO A 392 -14.93 24.54 0.18
N ASP A 393 -14.62 25.66 0.85
CA ASP A 393 -15.28 26.93 0.57
C ASP A 393 -14.98 27.40 -0.86
N LEU A 394 -16.02 27.45 -1.70
CA LEU A 394 -15.92 27.87 -3.08
C LEU A 394 -15.38 29.31 -3.23
N LYS A 395 -15.58 30.18 -2.23
CA LYS A 395 -14.99 31.54 -2.24
C LYS A 395 -13.46 31.48 -2.13
N GLN A 396 -12.93 30.55 -1.34
CA GLN A 396 -11.48 30.33 -1.25
C GLN A 396 -10.96 29.71 -2.56
N VAL A 397 -11.66 28.71 -3.11
CA VAL A 397 -11.30 28.11 -4.40
C VAL A 397 -11.27 29.16 -5.52
N ALA A 398 -12.22 30.11 -5.53
CA ALA A 398 -12.24 31.20 -6.50
C ALA A 398 -11.03 32.15 -6.42
N ARG A 399 -10.32 32.17 -5.28
CA ARG A 399 -9.11 32.99 -5.08
C ARG A 399 -7.84 32.30 -5.55
N LEU A 400 -7.88 31.00 -5.85
CA LEU A 400 -6.73 30.28 -6.37
C LEU A 400 -6.23 30.91 -7.68
N GLY A 401 -4.91 31.11 -7.74
CA GLY A 401 -4.18 31.62 -8.91
C GLY A 401 -3.40 30.55 -9.66
N VAL A 402 -3.60 29.27 -9.31
CA VAL A 402 -2.89 28.11 -9.85
C VAL A 402 -3.87 27.15 -10.52
N PRO A 403 -3.45 26.37 -11.54
CA PRO A 403 -4.24 25.27 -12.06
C PRO A 403 -4.66 24.32 -10.94
N SER A 404 -5.92 23.90 -10.95
CA SER A 404 -6.43 22.96 -9.95
C SER A 404 -7.23 21.82 -10.58
N LEU A 405 -6.93 20.58 -10.18
CA LEU A 405 -7.65 19.37 -10.55
C LEU A 405 -8.55 18.93 -9.38
N TRP A 406 -9.83 18.71 -9.67
CA TRP A 406 -10.83 18.29 -8.69
C TRP A 406 -11.46 16.97 -9.12
N ILE A 407 -11.18 15.88 -8.39
CA ILE A 407 -11.80 14.57 -8.63
C ILE A 407 -12.97 14.41 -7.65
N VAL A 408 -14.14 14.89 -8.06
CA VAL A 408 -15.31 15.08 -7.19
C VAL A 408 -16.26 13.89 -7.27
N PRO A 409 -16.82 13.41 -6.15
CA PRO A 409 -17.83 12.35 -6.15
C PRO A 409 -19.08 12.72 -6.97
N SER A 410 -19.68 11.73 -7.63
CA SER A 410 -20.94 11.86 -8.41
C SER A 410 -22.17 12.21 -7.55
N GLY A 411 -22.08 12.04 -6.23
CA GLY A 411 -23.19 12.12 -5.28
C GLY A 411 -23.91 13.47 -5.22
N ARG A 412 -25.19 13.44 -4.79
CA ARG A 412 -26.03 14.65 -4.65
C ARG A 412 -25.43 15.72 -3.74
N ALA A 413 -24.74 15.33 -2.67
CA ALA A 413 -24.08 16.25 -1.72
C ALA A 413 -23.06 17.16 -2.41
N TRP A 414 -22.42 16.69 -3.49
CA TRP A 414 -21.37 17.40 -4.21
C TRP A 414 -21.89 18.21 -5.42
N ARG A 415 -23.19 18.14 -5.73
CA ARG A 415 -23.77 18.77 -6.93
C ARG A 415 -23.57 20.29 -6.92
N SER A 416 -23.83 20.95 -5.80
CA SER A 416 -23.71 22.41 -5.66
C SER A 416 -22.25 22.84 -5.83
N PHE A 417 -21.33 22.18 -5.13
CA PHE A 417 -19.90 22.47 -5.22
C PHE A 417 -19.37 22.28 -6.65
N ARG A 418 -19.72 21.16 -7.31
CA ARG A 418 -19.33 20.89 -8.70
C ARG A 418 -19.84 21.97 -9.66
N SER A 419 -21.12 22.36 -9.56
CA SER A 419 -21.68 23.43 -10.38
C SER A 419 -20.96 24.77 -10.14
N GLY A 420 -20.52 25.00 -8.90
CA GLY A 420 -19.65 26.11 -8.54
C GLY A 420 -18.30 26.07 -9.26
N LEU A 421 -17.61 24.93 -9.24
CA LEU A 421 -16.33 24.73 -9.94
C LEU A 421 -16.47 24.94 -11.45
N GLU A 422 -17.52 24.38 -12.06
CA GLU A 422 -17.82 24.56 -13.49
C GLU A 422 -18.10 26.04 -13.80
N THR A 423 -18.82 26.75 -12.93
CA THR A 423 -19.04 28.20 -13.08
C THR A 423 -17.74 29.00 -12.98
N LEU A 424 -16.82 28.63 -12.08
CA LEU A 424 -15.51 29.27 -11.98
C LEU A 424 -14.69 29.06 -13.25
N ARG A 425 -14.72 27.85 -13.82
CA ARG A 425 -14.05 27.54 -15.10
C ARG A 425 -14.68 28.32 -16.25
N ASP A 426 -15.97 28.10 -16.50
CA ASP A 426 -16.63 28.50 -17.73
C ASP A 426 -16.95 30.00 -17.78
N LYS A 427 -17.33 30.60 -16.63
CA LYS A 427 -17.74 32.02 -16.58
C LYS A 427 -16.64 32.95 -16.08
N ARG A 428 -15.66 32.45 -15.31
CA ARG A 428 -14.59 33.28 -14.73
C ARG A 428 -13.20 32.95 -15.29
N GLY A 429 -13.09 32.03 -16.24
CA GLY A 429 -11.82 31.66 -16.88
C GLY A 429 -10.79 31.10 -15.89
N LYS A 430 -11.22 30.54 -14.76
CA LYS A 430 -10.31 29.94 -13.79
C LYS A 430 -9.76 28.61 -14.34
N PRO A 431 -8.47 28.29 -14.13
CA PRO A 431 -7.86 27.05 -14.61
C PRO A 431 -8.26 25.86 -13.72
N VAL A 432 -9.55 25.53 -13.74
CA VAL A 432 -10.15 24.47 -12.92
C VAL A 432 -10.51 23.29 -13.82
N THR A 433 -9.90 22.14 -13.58
CA THR A 433 -10.27 20.87 -14.21
C THR A 433 -11.15 20.08 -13.25
N VAL A 434 -12.31 19.62 -13.72
CA VAL A 434 -13.27 18.88 -12.90
C VAL A 434 -13.41 17.47 -13.46
N VAL A 435 -13.24 16.48 -12.61
CA VAL A 435 -13.45 15.08 -12.94
C VAL A 435 -14.50 14.53 -12.00
N VAL A 436 -15.56 13.96 -12.54
CA VAL A 436 -16.64 13.37 -11.75
C VAL A 436 -16.41 11.87 -11.68
N ASP A 437 -16.23 11.36 -10.46
CA ASP A 437 -16.03 9.93 -10.23
C ASP A 437 -17.19 9.32 -9.43
N ASP A 438 -17.63 8.14 -9.83
CA ASP A 438 -18.72 7.42 -9.17
C ASP A 438 -18.21 6.55 -8.03
N LEU A 439 -17.68 7.19 -6.98
CA LEU A 439 -17.16 6.52 -5.79
C LEU A 439 -18.19 5.63 -5.07
N LYS A 440 -19.50 5.84 -5.29
CA LYS A 440 -20.55 5.01 -4.68
C LYS A 440 -20.53 3.56 -5.14
N LYS A 441 -19.97 3.30 -6.32
CA LYS A 441 -19.80 1.93 -6.84
C LYS A 441 -18.50 1.28 -6.40
N ALA A 442 -17.55 2.05 -5.86
CA ALA A 442 -16.49 1.42 -5.09
C ALA A 442 -17.17 0.69 -3.93
N PRO A 443 -16.82 -0.57 -3.63
CA PRO A 443 -17.38 -1.29 -2.50
C PRO A 443 -17.09 -0.49 -1.23
N SER A 444 -18.07 0.33 -0.85
CA SER A 444 -18.04 1.17 0.31
C SER A 444 -17.81 0.27 1.51
N VAL A 445 -16.77 0.58 2.29
CA VAL A 445 -16.69 0.17 3.69
C VAL A 445 -17.85 0.87 4.37
N VAL A 446 -19.04 0.32 4.24
CA VAL A 446 -20.14 0.73 5.10
C VAL A 446 -19.80 0.05 6.42
N PRO A 447 -19.42 0.78 7.48
CA PRO A 447 -19.21 0.17 8.78
C PRO A 447 -20.46 -0.66 9.10
N GLY A 448 -20.27 -1.97 9.21
CA GLY A 448 -21.33 -2.89 9.56
C GLY A 448 -21.78 -2.56 10.97
N ASN A 449 -23.04 -2.16 11.14
CA ASN A 449 -23.70 -1.84 12.41
C ASN A 449 -23.02 -0.79 13.32
N LYS A 450 -23.85 0.13 13.83
CA LYS A 450 -23.55 1.30 14.69
C LYS A 450 -22.70 1.09 15.97
N GLY A 451 -22.09 -0.07 16.21
CA GLY A 451 -21.26 -0.34 17.39
C GLY A 451 -19.82 -0.77 17.09
N ASP A 452 -19.50 -1.18 15.86
CA ASP A 452 -18.20 -1.77 15.57
C ASP A 452 -17.34 -0.79 14.78
N VAL A 453 -16.35 -0.23 15.50
CA VAL A 453 -15.16 0.48 15.01
C VAL A 453 -15.46 1.49 13.90
N GLU A 454 -15.56 2.77 14.26
CA GLU A 454 -15.47 3.87 13.30
C GLU A 454 -14.23 3.64 12.42
N THR A 455 -14.45 3.10 11.23
CA THR A 455 -13.43 3.04 10.18
C THR A 455 -13.23 4.50 9.76
N GLY A 456 -12.36 5.20 10.50
CA GLY A 456 -12.04 6.61 10.32
C GLY A 456 -11.40 6.91 8.96
N GLU A 457 -11.00 8.17 8.77
CA GLU A 457 -10.47 8.73 7.51
C GLU A 457 -9.34 7.89 6.87
N ALA A 458 -8.63 7.11 7.68
CA ALA A 458 -7.53 6.26 7.25
C ALA A 458 -7.93 5.18 6.22
N GLY A 459 -9.14 4.61 6.33
CA GLY A 459 -9.67 3.67 5.34
C GLY A 459 -10.01 4.34 4.01
N SER A 460 -10.42 5.60 4.09
CA SER A 460 -10.77 6.40 2.93
C SER A 460 -9.54 6.77 2.10
N LEU A 461 -8.40 7.11 2.71
CA LEU A 461 -7.19 7.52 1.97
C LEU A 461 -6.73 6.48 0.94
N VAL A 462 -6.69 5.20 1.34
CA VAL A 462 -6.32 4.07 0.47
C VAL A 462 -7.30 3.92 -0.70
N GLN A 463 -8.60 4.07 -0.43
CA GLN A 463 -9.64 3.94 -1.47
C GLN A 463 -9.73 5.18 -2.36
N ALA A 464 -9.48 6.35 -1.78
CA ALA A 464 -9.57 7.65 -2.42
C ALA A 464 -8.47 7.80 -3.46
N VAL A 465 -7.24 7.34 -3.20
CA VAL A 465 -6.15 7.38 -4.19
C VAL A 465 -6.01 6.02 -4.88
N SER A 466 -6.96 5.71 -5.76
CA SER A 466 -6.84 4.57 -6.67
C SER A 466 -5.68 4.75 -7.66
N ALA A 467 -5.16 3.65 -8.22
CA ALA A 467 -4.18 3.73 -9.30
C ALA A 467 -4.71 4.53 -10.51
N GLY A 468 -6.03 4.48 -10.76
CA GLY A 468 -6.67 5.29 -11.79
C GLY A 468 -6.59 6.79 -11.49
N HIS A 469 -6.83 7.20 -10.24
CA HIS A 469 -6.68 8.59 -9.82
C HIS A 469 -5.22 9.05 -9.87
N ALA A 470 -4.29 8.21 -9.44
CA ALA A 470 -2.87 8.50 -9.53
C ALA A 470 -2.41 8.70 -10.99
N SER A 471 -2.81 7.80 -11.89
CA SER A 471 -2.52 7.91 -13.32
C SER A 471 -3.14 9.17 -13.94
N LEU A 472 -4.38 9.51 -13.57
CA LEU A 472 -5.08 10.69 -14.03
C LEU A 472 -4.37 11.97 -13.57
N ALA A 473 -4.03 12.05 -12.29
CA ALA A 473 -3.31 13.16 -11.68
C ALA A 473 -1.94 13.37 -12.34
N ALA A 474 -1.15 12.30 -12.50
CA ALA A 474 0.16 12.39 -13.15
C ALA A 474 0.06 12.82 -14.62
N SER A 475 -0.92 12.29 -15.36
CA SER A 475 -1.19 12.71 -16.75
C SER A 475 -1.59 14.19 -16.83
N TRP A 476 -2.41 14.67 -15.88
CA TRP A 476 -2.79 16.07 -15.79
C TRP A 476 -1.59 16.97 -15.45
N ILE A 477 -0.75 16.60 -14.48
CA ILE A 477 0.49 17.33 -14.12
C ILE A 477 1.41 17.42 -15.34
N ALA A 478 1.59 16.33 -16.09
CA ALA A 478 2.44 16.31 -17.28
C ALA A 478 1.94 17.23 -18.42
N GLY A 479 0.65 17.58 -18.41
CA GLY A 479 0.07 18.55 -19.35
C GLY A 479 0.24 20.01 -18.94
N LEU A 480 0.67 20.29 -17.71
CA LEU A 480 0.91 21.65 -17.23
C LEU A 480 2.21 22.20 -17.82
N LYS A 481 2.21 23.48 -18.17
CA LYS A 481 3.42 24.20 -18.57
C LYS A 481 4.14 24.69 -17.31
N ALA A 482 5.47 24.51 -17.27
CA ALA A 482 6.31 25.22 -16.31
C ALA A 482 6.13 26.74 -16.50
N ARG A 483 5.99 27.45 -15.38
CA ARG A 483 5.76 28.91 -15.36
C ARG A 483 7.05 29.69 -15.52
#